data_AF-A0A0N4X1F1-F1
#
_entry.id   AF-A0A0N4X1F1-F1
#
_cell.length_a   1.000
_cell.length_b   1.000
_cell.length_c   1.000
_cell.angle_alpha   90.00
_cell.angle_beta   90.00
_cell.angle_gamma   90.00
#
_symmetry.space_group_name_H-M   'P 1'
#
loop_
_entity.id
_entity.type
_entity.pdbx_description
1 polymer ?
#
loop_
_entity_poly.entity_id
_entity_poly.type
_entity_poly.pdbx_seq_one_letter_code
_entity_poly.pdbx_strand_id
1 'polypeptide(L)'
;MSFWVLNLLCLLQIPTMASSKNVKSSDRYDLGDIRFWNSIGRRNIEKKLQLNPHLLKVKPPKNVIVFVGDGMGISTVTSARINKNQKAGIPHLNKPLYFEKFPYSGLVMTSSLDHHVTDSAASAMALFTGRKGVDRNAEYDEAEVRCARDIAKQLLSYPASEFKVLSRYILKKFFDVFQKKATGLQPSNVDVYMPRNAQEFSGIFSDSHFPYYLEEKLGNKKTVPRLHEMTKKAIEVLQKDDQGFFLMVEGGEIDLAEHENWMHVTFSEMYEFEEAVQVAREMTNPNETLIIVTADHGHSFTLPGYLHAKKSIFESSRVVHREGNTIDTVENWLPTLFFAVGPGYRNGFKEHPSNAEIEILETFGLKAVVVVAIVCMVIAVISLLVASFLASSLYSQNKDSSPQSEQMHDYSFDDEFQ
;
A
#
# COMPACT_ATOMS: atom_id res chain seq x y z
N MET A 1 52.27 71.10 16.58
CA MET A 1 51.21 70.33 17.28
C MET A 1 50.11 70.09 16.26
N SER A 2 50.15 69.00 15.49
CA SER A 2 49.47 67.70 15.75
C SER A 2 48.51 67.49 14.56
N PHE A 3 48.98 66.86 13.48
CA PHE A 3 48.72 65.45 13.12
C PHE A 3 47.24 65.15 12.77
N TRP A 4 47.00 65.08 11.43
CA TRP A 4 45.97 64.36 10.67
C TRP A 4 44.48 64.75 10.76
N VAL A 5 43.82 64.88 9.59
CA VAL A 5 42.86 63.92 9.02
C VAL A 5 42.13 64.57 7.81
N LEU A 6 41.84 63.76 6.77
CA LEU A 6 41.01 63.99 5.56
C LEU A 6 41.67 64.56 4.28
N ASN A 7 42.29 63.68 3.48
CA ASN A 7 42.29 63.75 2.01
C ASN A 7 41.53 62.50 1.51
N LEU A 8 40.43 62.64 0.78
CA LEU A 8 40.38 62.74 -0.69
C LEU A 8 41.22 61.65 -1.39
N LEU A 9 40.55 60.65 -1.99
CA LEU A 9 40.83 60.13 -3.33
C LEU A 9 39.90 58.95 -3.66
N CYS A 10 39.00 59.22 -4.61
CA CYS A 10 38.42 58.20 -5.46
C CYS A 10 39.53 57.50 -6.28
N LEU A 11 39.30 56.21 -6.53
CA LEU A 11 39.90 55.33 -7.53
C LEU A 11 41.15 54.52 -7.13
N LEU A 12 40.90 53.20 -7.11
CA LEU A 12 41.81 52.09 -7.45
C LEU A 12 42.84 51.68 -6.39
N GLN A 13 42.47 50.67 -5.58
CA GLN A 13 43.37 49.58 -5.18
C GLN A 13 42.56 48.33 -4.77
N ILE A 14 42.34 47.48 -5.77
CA ILE A 14 42.35 46.00 -5.76
C ILE A 14 42.32 45.37 -4.35
N PRO A 15 41.21 44.78 -3.88
CA PRO A 15 41.33 43.72 -2.91
C PRO A 15 41.95 42.53 -3.66
N THR A 16 43.19 42.23 -3.31
CA THR A 16 43.92 41.02 -3.67
C THR A 16 42.96 39.83 -3.65
N MET A 17 42.73 39.22 -4.81
CA MET A 17 42.16 37.88 -4.88
C MET A 17 43.02 36.98 -4.02
N ALA A 18 42.58 36.74 -2.79
CA ALA A 18 43.00 35.59 -2.03
C ALA A 18 42.55 34.38 -2.84
N SER A 19 43.50 33.84 -3.60
CA SER A 19 43.52 32.56 -4.28
C SER A 19 42.22 31.77 -4.07
N SER A 20 41.24 31.99 -4.95
CA SER A 20 40.21 30.97 -5.13
C SER A 20 40.99 29.77 -5.63
N LYS A 21 41.23 28.80 -4.74
CA LYS A 21 41.62 27.46 -5.19
C LYS A 21 40.63 27.12 -6.29
N ASN A 22 41.15 26.97 -7.51
CA ASN A 22 40.40 26.50 -8.66
C ASN A 22 39.71 25.21 -8.24
N VAL A 23 38.44 25.32 -7.83
CA VAL A 23 37.56 24.17 -7.74
C VAL A 23 37.32 23.80 -9.18
N LYS A 24 38.06 22.80 -9.66
CA LYS A 24 37.90 22.26 -10.99
C LYS A 24 36.41 21.97 -11.19
N SER A 25 35.85 22.53 -12.24
CA SER A 25 34.45 22.39 -12.66
C SER A 25 34.14 20.98 -13.21
N SER A 26 34.64 19.93 -12.56
CA SER A 26 34.48 18.54 -12.97
C SER A 26 34.13 17.58 -11.83
N ASP A 27 33.76 18.09 -10.65
CA ASP A 27 33.17 17.25 -9.60
C ASP A 27 31.76 16.87 -10.06
N ARG A 28 31.66 15.82 -10.89
CA ARG A 28 30.42 15.06 -11.02
C ARG A 28 30.08 14.63 -9.60
N TYR A 29 29.03 15.20 -9.03
CA TYR A 29 28.51 14.74 -7.76
C TYR A 29 28.18 13.26 -7.93
N ASP A 30 28.95 12.41 -7.25
CA ASP A 30 28.62 11.01 -7.16
C ASP A 30 27.40 10.90 -6.24
N LEU A 31 26.22 10.80 -6.87
CA LEU A 31 24.95 10.62 -6.17
C LEU A 31 24.94 9.31 -5.37
N GLY A 32 25.87 8.39 -5.64
CA GLY A 32 26.12 7.20 -4.87
C GLY A 32 27.01 7.39 -3.63
N ASP A 33 27.70 8.52 -3.46
CA ASP A 33 28.58 8.72 -2.30
C ASP A 33 27.78 9.14 -1.06
N ILE A 34 27.83 8.32 0.00
CA ILE A 34 27.22 8.64 1.29
C ILE A 34 27.76 9.95 1.89
N ARG A 35 29.02 10.30 1.63
CA ARG A 35 29.61 11.56 2.11
C ARG A 35 28.95 12.77 1.47
N PHE A 36 28.55 12.66 0.20
CA PHE A 36 27.81 13.72 -0.48
C PHE A 36 26.49 13.99 0.23
N TRP A 37 25.67 12.95 0.46
CA TRP A 37 24.39 13.09 1.17
C TRP A 37 24.55 13.57 2.61
N ASN A 38 25.53 13.05 3.34
CA ASN A 38 25.87 13.53 4.69
C ASN A 38 26.26 15.00 4.70
N SER A 39 26.91 15.51 3.64
CA SER A 39 27.27 16.93 3.53
C SER A 39 26.03 17.81 3.35
N ILE A 40 25.04 17.37 2.57
CA ILE A 40 23.76 18.07 2.39
C ILE A 40 22.97 18.05 3.70
N GLY A 41 22.89 16.89 4.35
CA GLY A 41 22.25 16.73 5.66
C GLY A 41 22.87 17.65 6.71
N ARG A 42 24.20 17.63 6.87
CA ARG A 42 24.92 18.55 7.78
C ARG A 42 24.65 20.00 7.47
N ARG A 43 24.73 20.42 6.21
CA ARG A 43 24.48 21.83 5.82
C ARG A 43 23.05 22.27 6.17
N ASN A 44 22.07 21.39 5.98
CA ASN A 44 20.67 21.68 6.33
C ASN A 44 20.48 21.78 7.85
N ILE A 45 21.11 20.89 8.62
CA ILE A 45 21.09 20.92 10.09
C ILE A 45 21.78 22.20 10.59
N GLU A 46 23.00 22.48 10.13
CA GLU A 46 23.77 23.68 10.49
C GLU A 46 22.99 24.96 10.20
N LYS A 47 22.37 25.07 9.03
CA LYS A 47 21.51 26.20 8.68
C LYS A 47 20.34 26.35 9.68
N LYS A 48 19.67 25.25 10.06
CA LYS A 48 18.58 25.28 11.04
C LYS A 48 19.06 25.64 12.45
N LEU A 49 20.23 25.15 12.86
CA LEU A 49 20.84 25.45 14.16
C LEU A 49 21.30 26.91 14.25
N GLN A 50 21.87 27.46 13.19
CA GLN A 50 22.23 28.88 13.10
C GLN A 50 20.98 29.78 13.23
N LEU A 51 19.88 29.38 12.59
CA LEU A 51 18.61 30.10 12.70
C LEU A 51 17.93 29.94 14.07
N ASN A 52 18.26 28.89 14.82
CA ASN A 52 17.64 28.58 16.11
C ASN A 52 18.70 28.20 17.17
N PRO A 53 19.50 29.15 17.67
CA PRO A 53 20.63 28.86 18.56
C PRO A 53 20.25 28.17 19.87
N HIS A 54 18.98 28.26 20.29
CA HIS A 54 18.47 27.57 21.46
C HIS A 54 18.43 26.04 21.31
N LEU A 55 18.36 25.52 20.07
CA LEU A 55 18.43 24.07 19.79
C LEU A 55 19.81 23.48 20.12
N LEU A 56 20.87 24.30 20.17
CA LEU A 56 22.22 23.86 20.55
C LEU A 56 22.36 23.57 22.05
N LYS A 57 21.37 23.95 22.87
CA LYS A 57 21.35 23.67 24.31
C LYS A 57 20.77 22.29 24.65
N VAL A 58 20.31 21.54 23.65
CA VAL A 58 19.66 20.25 23.84
C VAL A 58 20.71 19.15 23.95
N LYS A 59 20.68 18.41 25.05
CA LYS A 59 21.51 17.21 25.25
C LYS A 59 21.13 16.16 24.19
N PRO A 60 22.10 15.49 23.54
CA PRO A 60 21.79 14.37 22.64
C PRO A 60 20.92 13.32 23.33
N PRO A 61 19.92 12.74 22.63
CA PRO A 61 19.11 11.69 23.21
C PRO A 61 19.96 10.45 23.46
N LYS A 62 19.73 9.78 24.59
CA LYS A 62 20.31 8.47 24.90
C LYS A 62 19.63 7.38 24.06
N ASN A 63 18.32 7.49 23.84
CA ASN A 63 17.55 6.51 23.09
C ASN A 63 16.87 7.15 21.89
N VAL A 64 16.75 6.42 20.79
CA VAL A 64 16.03 6.87 19.59
C VAL A 64 15.03 5.80 19.17
N ILE A 65 13.77 6.20 19.01
CA ILE A 65 12.71 5.34 18.47
C ILE A 65 12.15 6.00 17.22
N VAL A 66 12.17 5.28 16.10
CA VAL A 66 11.60 5.73 14.83
C VAL A 66 10.39 4.86 14.50
N PHE A 67 9.22 5.48 14.51
CA PHE A 67 7.98 4.88 14.05
C PHE A 67 7.75 5.23 12.58
N VAL A 68 7.56 4.22 11.75
CA VAL A 68 7.26 4.34 10.33
C VAL A 68 5.85 3.80 10.09
N GLY A 69 4.90 4.66 9.74
CA GLY A 69 3.63 4.21 9.17
C GLY A 69 3.82 4.06 7.67
N ASP A 70 3.96 2.84 7.17
CA ASP A 70 4.19 2.58 5.74
C ASP A 70 2.99 3.10 4.93
N GLY A 71 3.24 3.92 3.91
CA GLY A 71 2.18 4.55 3.13
C GLY A 71 1.31 5.59 3.87
N MET A 72 1.62 5.94 5.13
CA MET A 72 0.80 6.82 6.00
C MET A 72 0.83 8.30 5.60
N GLY A 73 0.15 8.64 4.50
CA GLY A 73 0.02 10.01 4.01
C GLY A 73 -0.74 10.96 4.96
N ILE A 74 -0.66 12.27 4.69
CA ILE A 74 -1.38 13.31 5.48
C ILE A 74 -2.89 13.12 5.40
N SER A 75 -3.41 12.69 4.24
CA SER A 75 -4.82 12.36 4.04
C SER A 75 -5.24 11.15 4.86
N THR A 76 -4.39 10.12 4.95
CA THR A 76 -4.56 8.94 5.82
C THR A 76 -4.68 9.33 7.28
N VAL A 77 -3.70 10.10 7.79
CA VAL A 77 -3.70 10.62 9.17
C VAL A 77 -4.97 11.41 9.46
N THR A 78 -5.32 12.34 8.58
CA THR A 78 -6.52 13.18 8.74
C THR A 78 -7.80 12.35 8.75
N SER A 79 -7.91 11.36 7.86
CA SER A 79 -9.09 10.50 7.75
C SER A 79 -9.23 9.55 8.94
N ALA A 80 -8.13 8.96 9.40
CA ALA A 80 -8.10 8.16 10.62
C ALA A 80 -8.51 8.99 11.84
N ARG A 81 -8.03 10.23 11.96
CA ARG A 81 -8.45 11.17 13.01
C ARG A 81 -9.96 11.43 12.98
N ILE A 82 -10.52 11.76 11.81
CA ILE A 82 -11.96 12.00 11.65
C ILE A 82 -12.74 10.74 12.04
N ASN A 83 -12.36 9.57 11.51
CA ASN A 83 -13.02 8.30 11.81
C ASN A 83 -13.00 7.98 13.32
N LYS A 84 -11.86 8.19 13.99
CA LYS A 84 -11.71 7.97 15.44
C LYS A 84 -12.64 8.87 16.25
N ASN A 85 -12.75 10.15 15.88
CA ASN A 85 -13.66 11.09 16.54
C ASN A 85 -15.13 10.75 16.30
N GLN A 86 -15.50 10.30 15.09
CA GLN A 86 -16.85 9.83 14.78
C GLN A 86 -17.20 8.59 15.62
N LYS A 87 -16.31 7.60 15.71
CA LYS A 87 -16.47 6.40 16.55
C LYS A 87 -16.61 6.73 18.04
N ALA A 88 -15.96 7.81 18.50
CA ALA A 88 -16.03 8.29 19.87
C ALA A 88 -17.27 9.18 20.15
N GLY A 89 -18.17 9.37 19.19
CA GLY A 89 -19.38 10.20 19.36
C GLY A 89 -19.11 11.71 19.43
N ILE A 90 -17.93 12.16 19.03
CA ILE A 90 -17.48 13.55 19.09
C ILE A 90 -17.03 14.08 17.71
N PRO A 91 -17.87 13.96 16.68
CA PRO A 91 -17.46 14.14 15.29
C PRO A 91 -16.91 15.54 14.93
N HIS A 92 -17.21 16.57 15.74
CA HIS A 92 -16.81 17.96 15.50
C HIS A 92 -15.53 18.38 16.24
N LEU A 93 -15.05 17.56 17.18
CA LEU A 93 -13.98 17.97 18.09
C LEU A 93 -12.58 17.82 17.46
N ASN A 94 -12.48 17.06 16.37
CA ASN A 94 -11.25 16.81 15.61
C ASN A 94 -10.05 16.51 16.52
N LYS A 95 -10.26 15.71 17.59
CA LYS A 95 -9.21 15.36 18.55
C LYS A 95 -8.07 14.66 17.80
N PRO A 96 -6.81 15.09 18.02
CA PRO A 96 -5.67 14.49 17.34
C PRO A 96 -5.49 13.00 17.70
N LEU A 97 -4.97 12.23 16.76
CA LEU A 97 -4.28 10.96 17.03
C LEU A 97 -3.13 11.21 18.02
N TYR A 98 -2.66 10.16 18.69
CA TYR A 98 -1.70 10.34 19.79
C TYR A 98 -0.43 11.09 19.34
N PHE A 99 0.17 10.70 18.22
CA PHE A 99 1.42 11.27 17.72
C PHE A 99 1.28 12.70 17.18
N GLU A 100 0.08 13.13 16.79
CA GLU A 100 -0.17 14.52 16.36
C GLU A 100 -0.04 15.53 17.52
N LYS A 101 0.03 15.05 18.77
CA LYS A 101 0.29 15.88 19.96
C LYS A 101 1.78 16.19 20.17
N PHE A 102 2.67 15.61 19.36
CA PHE A 102 4.10 15.86 19.49
C PHE A 102 4.41 17.34 19.20
N PRO A 103 5.33 17.97 19.94
CA PRO A 103 5.53 19.41 19.89
C PRO A 103 6.18 19.92 18.60
N TYR A 104 6.75 19.02 17.79
CA TYR A 104 7.42 19.36 16.55
C TYR A 104 6.84 18.55 15.39
N SER A 105 6.57 19.23 14.29
CA SER A 105 6.11 18.63 13.04
C SER A 105 6.81 19.27 11.85
N GLY A 106 6.85 18.56 10.73
CA GLY A 106 7.47 19.02 9.51
C GLY A 106 7.08 18.14 8.34
N LEU A 107 7.42 18.58 7.13
CA LEU A 107 7.22 17.81 5.90
C LEU A 107 8.53 17.15 5.48
N VAL A 108 8.42 15.91 4.99
CA VAL A 108 9.54 15.14 4.44
C VAL A 108 9.32 15.03 2.93
N MET A 109 10.37 15.28 2.15
CA MET A 109 10.36 15.08 0.70
C MET A 109 10.80 13.64 0.39
N THR A 110 9.87 12.82 -0.08
CA THR A 110 10.04 11.36 -0.14
C THR A 110 10.56 10.82 -1.46
N SER A 111 10.80 11.66 -2.48
CA SER A 111 11.30 11.17 -3.78
C SER A 111 12.53 10.28 -3.62
N SER A 112 12.64 9.21 -4.40
CA SER A 112 13.85 8.41 -4.48
C SER A 112 14.93 9.18 -5.27
N LEU A 113 16.04 8.52 -5.60
CA LEU A 113 17.06 9.08 -6.47
C LEU A 113 16.56 9.27 -7.92
N ASP A 114 15.66 8.41 -8.37
CA ASP A 114 15.26 8.27 -9.78
C ASP A 114 13.74 8.39 -10.01
N HIS A 115 12.91 8.39 -8.95
CA HIS A 115 11.46 8.51 -9.02
C HIS A 115 10.93 9.62 -8.10
N HIS A 116 9.91 10.34 -8.58
CA HIS A 116 9.20 11.33 -7.76
C HIS A 116 8.28 10.70 -6.72
N VAL A 117 7.76 9.51 -7.01
CA VAL A 117 7.03 8.65 -6.08
C VAL A 117 7.95 7.47 -5.78
N THR A 118 8.44 7.37 -4.55
CA THR A 118 9.37 6.30 -4.12
C THR A 118 8.60 5.03 -3.77
N ASP A 119 9.30 3.89 -3.77
CA ASP A 119 8.89 2.70 -3.05
C ASP A 119 9.45 2.66 -1.61
N SER A 120 8.97 1.68 -0.82
CA SER A 120 9.36 1.52 0.59
C SER A 120 10.84 1.15 0.79
N ALA A 121 11.51 0.57 -0.22
CA ALA A 121 12.92 0.22 -0.09
C ALA A 121 13.83 1.44 -0.23
N ALA A 122 13.64 2.26 -1.26
CA ALA A 122 14.42 3.47 -1.46
C ALA A 122 14.14 4.51 -0.36
N SER A 123 12.91 4.58 0.15
CA SER A 123 12.54 5.42 1.29
C SER A 123 13.22 4.95 2.59
N ALA A 124 13.22 3.64 2.89
CA ALA A 124 13.92 3.08 4.05
C ALA A 124 15.44 3.35 3.99
N MET A 125 16.06 3.24 2.81
CA MET A 125 17.46 3.65 2.63
C MET A 125 17.68 5.10 3.04
N ALA A 126 16.80 6.01 2.59
CA ALA A 126 16.90 7.42 2.94
C ALA A 126 16.74 7.66 4.45
N LEU A 127 15.75 7.02 5.08
CA LEU A 127 15.43 7.17 6.50
C LEU A 127 16.54 6.67 7.43
N PHE A 128 17.14 5.51 7.12
CA PHE A 128 18.05 4.84 8.04
C PHE A 128 19.53 4.98 7.69
N THR A 129 19.86 5.29 6.44
CA THR A 129 21.26 5.50 6.01
C THR A 129 21.58 6.96 5.73
N GLY A 130 20.57 7.82 5.56
CA GLY A 130 20.76 9.21 5.15
C GLY A 130 21.08 9.40 3.67
N ARG A 131 20.98 8.34 2.85
CA ARG A 131 21.20 8.37 1.39
C ARG A 131 19.94 7.91 0.65
N LYS A 132 19.54 8.67 -0.37
CA LYS A 132 18.46 8.26 -1.27
C LYS A 132 18.88 7.02 -2.08
N GLY A 133 18.01 6.01 -2.08
CA GLY A 133 18.12 4.82 -2.92
C GLY A 133 17.50 5.00 -4.29
N VAL A 134 17.75 4.03 -5.16
CA VAL A 134 17.06 3.86 -6.46
C VAL A 134 15.84 2.98 -6.21
N ASP A 135 14.72 3.28 -6.86
CA ASP A 135 13.51 2.48 -6.72
C ASP A 135 13.73 1.04 -7.24
N ARG A 136 13.19 0.02 -6.56
CA ARG A 136 13.46 -1.39 -6.85
C ARG A 136 13.05 -1.84 -8.25
N ASN A 137 12.15 -1.13 -8.93
CA ASN A 137 11.82 -1.42 -10.33
C ASN A 137 13.00 -1.18 -11.28
N ALA A 138 14.01 -0.40 -10.89
CA ALA A 138 15.23 -0.15 -11.65
C ALA A 138 16.42 -1.05 -11.24
N GLU A 139 16.33 -1.82 -10.15
CA GLU A 139 17.34 -2.84 -9.75
C GLU A 139 17.14 -4.21 -10.44
N TYR A 140 16.23 -4.30 -11.42
CA TYR A 140 16.10 -5.45 -12.31
C TYR A 140 17.17 -5.43 -13.43
N ASP A 141 18.45 -5.33 -13.06
CA ASP A 141 19.52 -5.74 -13.97
C ASP A 141 19.78 -7.24 -13.74
N GLU A 142 19.30 -8.08 -14.66
CA GLU A 142 19.47 -9.54 -14.63
C GLU A 142 20.94 -9.99 -14.47
N ALA A 143 21.90 -9.11 -14.74
CA ALA A 143 23.32 -9.37 -14.58
C ALA A 143 23.82 -9.30 -13.12
N GLU A 144 23.25 -8.45 -12.24
CA GLU A 144 23.70 -8.29 -10.84
C GLU A 144 23.02 -9.25 -9.85
N VAL A 145 21.89 -9.85 -10.23
CA VAL A 145 21.13 -10.81 -9.39
C VAL A 145 21.94 -12.05 -9.01
N ARG A 146 23.00 -12.40 -9.77
CA ARG A 146 23.76 -13.65 -9.56
C ARG A 146 24.64 -13.69 -8.30
N CYS A 147 24.94 -12.55 -7.66
CA CYS A 147 25.84 -12.49 -6.49
C CYS A 147 25.20 -11.88 -5.23
N ALA A 148 23.89 -11.59 -5.23
CA ALA A 148 23.21 -10.97 -4.11
C ALA A 148 22.92 -11.95 -2.95
N ARG A 149 23.23 -11.55 -1.70
CA ARG A 149 22.76 -12.26 -0.49
C ARG A 149 21.31 -11.88 -0.25
N ASP A 150 20.43 -12.86 -0.09
CA ASP A 150 19.03 -12.69 0.35
C ASP A 150 18.94 -11.92 1.69
N ILE A 151 17.98 -11.00 1.83
CA ILE A 151 17.74 -10.16 3.03
C ILE A 151 17.70 -11.02 4.29
N ALA A 152 17.06 -12.19 4.21
CA ALA A 152 16.93 -13.11 5.32
C ALA A 152 18.31 -13.64 5.78
N LYS A 153 19.23 -13.88 4.83
CA LYS A 153 20.63 -14.22 5.13
C LYS A 153 21.42 -13.01 5.63
N GLN A 154 21.14 -11.82 5.11
CA GLN A 154 21.79 -10.59 5.57
C GLN A 154 21.45 -10.31 7.04
N LEU A 155 20.18 -10.47 7.42
CA LEU A 155 19.70 -10.34 8.81
C LEU A 155 20.45 -11.25 9.79
N LEU A 156 20.81 -12.46 9.34
CA LEU A 156 21.54 -13.44 10.13
C LEU A 156 23.07 -13.32 10.01
N SER A 157 23.58 -12.40 9.18
CA SER A 157 25.01 -12.20 8.94
C SER A 157 25.55 -10.99 9.68
N TYR A 158 26.69 -11.15 10.34
CA TYR A 158 27.46 -10.06 10.93
C TYR A 158 28.74 -9.85 10.11
N PRO A 159 29.21 -8.60 9.89
CA PRO A 159 28.73 -7.34 10.45
C PRO A 159 27.60 -6.65 9.66
N ALA A 160 26.74 -5.91 10.39
CA ALA A 160 25.64 -5.13 9.81
C ALA A 160 26.09 -4.06 8.79
N SER A 161 27.38 -3.72 8.78
CA SER A 161 28.00 -2.85 7.78
C SER A 161 28.02 -3.43 6.36
N GLU A 162 27.72 -4.72 6.19
CA GLU A 162 27.64 -5.38 4.88
C GLU A 162 26.22 -5.46 4.30
N PHE A 163 25.20 -4.88 4.95
CA PHE A 163 23.83 -4.91 4.45
C PHE A 163 23.70 -4.14 3.12
N LYS A 164 23.10 -4.80 2.14
CA LYS A 164 22.73 -4.26 0.83
C LYS A 164 21.24 -4.51 0.61
N VAL A 165 20.50 -3.45 0.32
CA VAL A 165 19.06 -3.57 0.00
C VAL A 165 18.96 -4.16 -1.42
N LEU A 166 18.45 -5.39 -1.55
CA LEU A 166 18.19 -6.07 -2.83
C LEU A 166 17.00 -7.05 -2.65
N SER A 167 16.07 -7.13 -3.61
CA SER A 167 14.93 -8.09 -3.64
C SER A 167 15.28 -9.30 -4.53
N ARG A 168 14.73 -10.53 -4.47
CA ARG A 168 13.57 -11.19 -3.84
C ARG A 168 13.91 -12.69 -3.62
N TYR A 169 13.01 -13.41 -2.95
CA TYR A 169 13.02 -14.82 -2.53
C TYR A 169 13.74 -15.12 -1.22
N ILE A 170 12.96 -15.43 -0.16
CA ILE A 170 13.04 -16.66 0.66
C ILE A 170 12.39 -16.42 2.04
N LEU A 171 11.14 -16.83 2.23
CA LEU A 171 10.59 -17.14 3.56
C LEU A 171 10.74 -18.65 3.85
N LYS A 172 10.46 -19.49 2.85
CA LYS A 172 10.50 -20.96 3.03
C LYS A 172 11.87 -21.51 3.43
N LYS A 173 12.95 -21.14 2.73
CA LYS A 173 14.31 -21.56 3.16
C LYS A 173 14.82 -20.80 4.39
N PHE A 174 14.28 -19.63 4.73
CA PHE A 174 14.68 -18.91 5.93
C PHE A 174 14.22 -19.68 7.17
N PHE A 175 12.96 -20.12 7.20
CA PHE A 175 12.47 -21.05 8.21
C PHE A 175 13.27 -22.36 8.23
N ASP A 176 13.58 -22.96 7.06
CA ASP A 176 14.39 -24.19 7.01
C ASP A 176 15.83 -24.01 7.54
N VAL A 177 16.48 -22.86 7.26
CA VAL A 177 17.83 -22.53 7.73
C VAL A 177 17.82 -22.23 9.24
N PHE A 178 16.78 -21.57 9.74
CA PHE A 178 16.61 -21.27 11.16
C PHE A 178 16.27 -22.55 11.95
N GLN A 179 15.36 -23.39 11.46
CA GLN A 179 15.06 -24.72 12.03
C GLN A 179 16.26 -25.67 11.99
N LYS A 180 17.10 -25.64 10.94
CA LYS A 180 18.32 -26.48 10.90
C LYS A 180 19.36 -26.08 11.94
N LYS A 181 19.43 -24.80 12.34
CA LYS A 181 20.29 -24.35 13.44
C LYS A 181 19.65 -24.57 14.82
N ALA A 182 18.33 -24.62 14.91
CA ALA A 182 17.56 -24.84 16.13
C ALA A 182 16.94 -26.26 16.13
N THR A 183 17.74 -27.27 16.44
CA THR A 183 17.33 -28.68 16.43
C THR A 183 16.05 -28.95 17.26
N GLY A 184 14.98 -29.40 16.59
CA GLY A 184 14.10 -30.44 17.12
C GLY A 184 12.65 -30.13 17.50
N LEU A 185 11.94 -29.16 16.89
CA LEU A 185 10.51 -28.94 17.17
C LEU A 185 9.63 -28.89 15.91
N GLN A 186 8.49 -29.58 15.99
CA GLN A 186 7.44 -29.60 14.96
C GLN A 186 6.58 -28.33 15.00
N PRO A 187 6.00 -27.90 13.87
CA PRO A 187 5.25 -26.67 13.76
C PRO A 187 3.86 -26.82 14.38
N SER A 188 3.73 -26.50 15.66
CA SER A 188 2.45 -26.12 16.26
C SER A 188 2.70 -25.27 17.49
N ASN A 189 2.24 -24.02 17.42
CA ASN A 189 2.40 -22.92 18.37
C ASN A 189 3.69 -22.11 18.18
N VAL A 190 3.49 -20.80 18.08
CA VAL A 190 4.49 -19.72 17.99
C VAL A 190 5.54 -19.90 19.09
N ASP A 191 6.69 -20.46 18.73
CA ASP A 191 7.83 -20.57 19.63
C ASP A 191 8.61 -19.25 19.63
N VAL A 192 8.40 -18.46 20.68
CA VAL A 192 9.29 -17.36 21.03
C VAL A 192 10.64 -17.97 21.43
N TYR A 193 11.68 -17.77 20.63
CA TYR A 193 13.02 -18.20 21.01
C TYR A 193 13.54 -17.31 22.15
N MET A 194 13.48 -17.83 23.37
CA MET A 194 14.15 -17.24 24.53
C MET A 194 15.29 -18.18 24.98
N PRO A 195 16.55 -17.94 24.59
CA PRO A 195 17.65 -18.49 25.36
C PRO A 195 17.52 -17.97 26.79
N ARG A 196 17.59 -18.87 27.77
CA ARG A 196 17.38 -18.56 29.21
C ARG A 196 18.38 -17.55 29.79
N ASN A 197 19.35 -17.07 28.99
CA ASN A 197 20.36 -16.05 29.30
C ASN A 197 20.57 -15.02 28.16
N ALA A 198 19.61 -14.82 27.25
CA ALA A 198 19.88 -14.09 25.99
C ALA A 198 20.00 -12.57 26.14
N GLN A 199 21.11 -12.01 25.67
CA GLN A 199 21.27 -10.58 25.36
C GLN A 199 20.58 -10.19 24.04
N GLU A 200 20.11 -11.16 23.25
CA GLU A 200 19.50 -10.99 21.92
C GLU A 200 18.14 -11.69 21.85
N PHE A 201 17.17 -11.09 21.13
CA PHE A 201 15.80 -11.60 21.01
C PHE A 201 15.34 -11.56 19.54
N SER A 202 14.67 -12.63 19.08
CA SER A 202 14.03 -12.67 17.76
C SER A 202 12.65 -13.33 17.87
N GLY A 203 11.64 -12.66 17.31
CA GLY A 203 10.26 -13.14 17.28
C GLY A 203 9.72 -13.07 15.86
N ILE A 204 9.32 -14.23 15.32
CA ILE A 204 8.75 -14.37 13.97
C ILE A 204 7.42 -15.09 14.14
N PHE A 205 6.34 -14.38 13.83
CA PHE A 205 4.99 -14.77 14.27
C PHE A 205 4.07 -15.20 13.14
N SER A 206 4.48 -14.99 11.88
CA SER A 206 3.74 -15.37 10.67
C SER A 206 4.72 -15.91 9.62
N ASP A 207 4.23 -16.74 8.71
CA ASP A 207 5.00 -17.24 7.56
C ASP A 207 5.11 -16.21 6.41
N SER A 208 4.40 -15.10 6.55
CA SER A 208 4.35 -13.94 5.66
C SER A 208 4.08 -12.67 6.47
N HIS A 209 3.44 -11.67 5.85
CA HIS A 209 2.81 -10.52 6.51
C HIS A 209 1.90 -10.95 7.67
N PHE A 210 1.67 -10.05 8.62
CA PHE A 210 0.78 -10.34 9.73
C PHE A 210 -0.67 -10.27 9.23
N PRO A 211 -1.60 -11.04 9.80
CA PRO A 211 -3.01 -10.82 9.52
C PRO A 211 -3.41 -9.42 10.00
N TYR A 212 -4.28 -8.76 9.24
CA TYR A 212 -4.80 -7.44 9.61
C TYR A 212 -5.48 -7.47 10.99
N TYR A 213 -5.30 -6.40 11.76
CA TYR A 213 -5.91 -6.24 13.07
C TYR A 213 -7.43 -6.40 13.03
N LEU A 214 -8.06 -5.78 12.03
CA LEU A 214 -9.51 -5.81 11.88
C LEU A 214 -10.03 -7.22 11.60
N GLU A 215 -9.32 -7.99 10.77
CA GLU A 215 -9.68 -9.36 10.43
C GLU A 215 -9.67 -10.25 11.68
N GLU A 216 -8.58 -10.22 12.44
CA GLU A 216 -8.45 -10.96 13.68
C GLU A 216 -9.52 -10.57 14.71
N LYS A 217 -9.81 -9.27 14.82
CA LYS A 217 -10.85 -8.75 15.71
C LYS A 217 -12.25 -9.26 15.33
N LEU A 218 -12.58 -9.27 14.04
CA LEU A 218 -13.87 -9.78 13.55
C LEU A 218 -13.98 -11.29 13.69
N GLY A 219 -12.88 -12.02 13.50
CA GLY A 219 -12.80 -13.46 13.72
C GLY A 219 -12.72 -13.89 15.18
N ASN A 220 -12.69 -12.93 16.13
CA ASN A 220 -12.44 -13.16 17.56
C ASN A 220 -11.23 -14.09 17.80
N LYS A 221 -10.16 -13.85 17.05
CA LYS A 221 -8.93 -14.65 17.03
C LYS A 221 -7.74 -13.72 17.26
N LYS A 222 -6.69 -14.23 17.89
CA LYS A 222 -5.39 -13.55 17.99
C LYS A 222 -4.30 -14.58 17.78
N THR A 223 -3.69 -14.53 16.60
CA THR A 223 -2.63 -15.46 16.17
C THR A 223 -1.24 -14.86 16.25
N VAL A 224 -1.14 -13.53 16.20
CA VAL A 224 0.12 -12.77 16.32
C VAL A 224 0.04 -11.76 17.47
N PRO A 225 1.18 -11.34 18.06
CA PRO A 225 1.20 -10.22 18.99
C PRO A 225 0.85 -8.92 18.28
N ARG A 226 0.22 -7.98 19.00
CA ARG A 226 -0.06 -6.64 18.51
C ARG A 226 1.21 -5.81 18.44
N LEU A 227 1.24 -4.81 17.56
CA LEU A 227 2.37 -3.90 17.39
C LEU A 227 2.76 -3.21 18.70
N HIS A 228 1.78 -2.82 19.53
CA HIS A 228 2.04 -2.23 20.83
C HIS A 228 2.66 -3.23 21.83
N GLU A 229 2.32 -4.53 21.74
CA GLU A 229 2.91 -5.58 22.58
C GLU A 229 4.35 -5.87 22.16
N MET A 230 4.61 -5.94 20.85
CA MET A 230 5.96 -6.07 20.32
C MET A 230 6.83 -4.87 20.68
N THR A 231 6.28 -3.66 20.56
CA THR A 231 6.96 -2.41 20.94
C THR A 231 7.32 -2.42 22.42
N LYS A 232 6.35 -2.73 23.29
CA LYS A 232 6.58 -2.89 24.72
C LYS A 232 7.70 -3.88 24.99
N LYS A 233 7.64 -5.06 24.36
CA LYS A 233 8.63 -6.10 24.60
C LYS A 233 10.03 -5.72 24.13
N ALA A 234 10.15 -5.09 22.97
CA ALA A 234 11.42 -4.58 22.45
C ALA A 234 12.03 -3.56 23.41
N ILE A 235 11.23 -2.61 23.91
CA ILE A 235 11.68 -1.61 24.87
C ILE A 235 12.13 -2.25 26.20
N GLU A 236 11.39 -3.23 26.74
CA GLU A 236 11.79 -3.97 27.95
C GLU A 236 13.17 -4.65 27.82
N VAL A 237 13.52 -5.11 26.62
CA VAL A 237 14.80 -5.76 26.35
C VAL A 237 15.89 -4.71 26.14
N LEU A 238 15.66 -3.75 25.26
CA LEU A 238 16.65 -2.74 24.84
C LEU A 238 17.00 -1.74 25.95
N GLN A 239 16.07 -1.41 26.84
CA GLN A 239 16.33 -0.49 27.96
C GLN A 239 17.30 -1.02 29.01
N LYS A 240 17.69 -2.29 28.95
CA LYS A 240 18.69 -2.88 29.85
C LYS A 240 20.11 -2.37 29.56
N ASP A 241 20.35 -1.85 28.36
CA ASP A 241 21.64 -1.26 27.98
C ASP A 241 21.76 0.18 28.52
N ASP A 242 22.84 0.45 29.25
CA ASP A 242 23.09 1.76 29.84
C ASP A 242 23.62 2.80 28.83
N GLN A 243 24.08 2.37 27.65
CA GLN A 243 24.47 3.23 26.53
C GLN A 243 23.26 3.74 25.74
N GLY A 244 22.08 3.16 25.97
CA GLY A 244 20.85 3.48 25.25
C GLY A 244 20.63 2.60 24.04
N PHE A 245 19.60 2.91 23.25
CA PHE A 245 19.19 2.04 22.15
C PHE A 245 18.62 2.80 20.96
N PHE A 246 18.67 2.14 19.81
CA PHE A 246 17.90 2.48 18.63
C PHE A 246 16.80 1.44 18.42
N LEU A 247 15.57 1.87 18.15
CA LEU A 247 14.44 1.00 17.85
C LEU A 247 13.68 1.55 16.63
N MET A 248 13.39 0.68 15.67
CA MET A 248 12.48 0.95 14.57
C MET A 248 11.19 0.15 14.81
N VAL A 249 10.03 0.81 14.64
CA VAL A 249 8.70 0.21 14.76
C VAL A 249 7.89 0.57 13.54
N GLU A 250 7.31 -0.42 12.87
CA GLU A 250 6.63 -0.23 11.60
C GLU A 250 5.15 -0.63 11.69
N GLY A 251 4.27 0.25 11.23
CA GLY A 251 2.88 -0.10 10.89
C GLY A 251 2.78 -0.47 9.42
N GLY A 252 3.36 -1.61 9.03
CA GLY A 252 3.53 -1.98 7.61
C GLY A 252 2.24 -2.33 6.87
N GLU A 253 1.25 -2.87 7.60
CA GLU A 253 -0.05 -3.25 7.03
C GLU A 253 -0.90 -2.03 6.62
N ILE A 254 -0.53 -0.81 7.01
CA ILE A 254 -1.19 0.43 6.57
C ILE A 254 -1.08 0.55 5.03
N ASP A 255 0.12 0.34 4.50
CA ASP A 255 0.41 0.42 3.07
C ASP A 255 -0.37 -0.64 2.27
N LEU A 256 -0.30 -1.90 2.72
CA LEU A 256 -1.00 -3.01 2.08
C LEU A 256 -2.52 -2.78 2.04
N ALA A 257 -3.11 -2.26 3.11
CA ALA A 257 -4.53 -1.94 3.15
C ALA A 257 -4.89 -0.76 2.21
N GLU A 258 -4.03 0.24 2.07
CA GLU A 258 -4.25 1.37 1.16
C GLU A 258 -4.10 0.98 -0.32
N HIS A 259 -3.18 0.07 -0.65
CA HIS A 259 -3.07 -0.54 -1.96
C HIS A 259 -4.36 -1.23 -2.40
N GLU A 260 -5.04 -1.91 -1.47
CA GLU A 260 -6.36 -2.55 -1.69
C GLU A 260 -7.54 -1.56 -1.58
N ASN A 261 -7.29 -0.29 -1.25
CA ASN A 261 -8.27 0.75 -0.96
C ASN A 261 -9.23 0.39 0.21
N TRP A 262 -8.78 -0.41 1.18
CA TRP A 262 -9.58 -0.91 2.30
C TRP A 262 -9.52 -0.01 3.53
N MET A 263 -10.15 1.18 3.46
CA MET A 263 -10.04 2.20 4.51
C MET A 263 -10.54 1.77 5.91
N HIS A 264 -11.45 0.81 6.00
CA HIS A 264 -11.82 0.23 7.30
C HIS A 264 -10.65 -0.49 7.97
N VAL A 265 -9.86 -1.22 7.17
CA VAL A 265 -8.66 -1.93 7.59
C VAL A 265 -7.54 -0.92 7.86
N THR A 266 -7.26 -0.01 6.93
CA THR A 266 -6.27 1.07 7.10
C THR A 266 -6.47 1.83 8.41
N PHE A 267 -7.70 2.24 8.75
CA PHE A 267 -7.95 2.92 10.02
C PHE A 267 -7.69 2.03 11.24
N SER A 268 -7.96 0.73 11.14
CA SER A 268 -7.67 -0.22 12.21
C SER A 268 -6.17 -0.32 12.45
N GLU A 269 -5.38 -0.46 11.38
CA GLU A 269 -3.90 -0.49 11.44
C GLU A 269 -3.34 0.82 11.98
N MET A 270 -3.89 1.97 11.57
CA MET A 270 -3.52 3.30 12.09
C MET A 270 -3.73 3.43 13.60
N TYR A 271 -4.80 2.83 14.14
CA TYR A 271 -5.08 2.86 15.58
C TYR A 271 -4.16 1.93 16.36
N GLU A 272 -3.78 0.79 15.79
CA GLU A 272 -2.77 -0.08 16.40
C GLU A 272 -1.38 0.58 16.38
N PHE A 273 -1.04 1.26 15.28
CA PHE A 273 0.18 2.04 15.14
C PHE A 273 0.27 3.19 16.16
N GLU A 274 -0.78 4.01 16.32
CA GLU A 274 -0.72 5.09 17.31
C GLU A 274 -0.66 4.58 18.76
N GLU A 275 -1.27 3.42 19.05
CA GLU A 275 -1.19 2.78 20.36
C GLU A 275 0.25 2.34 20.67
N ALA A 276 0.97 1.80 19.68
CA ALA A 276 2.39 1.50 19.81
C ALA A 276 3.24 2.75 20.10
N VAL A 277 2.94 3.88 19.44
CA VAL A 277 3.58 5.17 19.74
C VAL A 277 3.31 5.60 21.18
N GLN A 278 2.06 5.47 21.63
CA GLN A 278 1.66 5.81 23.00
C GLN A 278 2.42 4.97 24.02
N VAL A 279 2.46 3.65 23.84
CA VAL A 279 3.20 2.73 24.72
C VAL A 279 4.68 3.12 24.82
N ALA A 280 5.34 3.40 23.69
CA ALA A 280 6.74 3.82 23.72
C ALA A 280 6.95 5.16 24.44
N ARG A 281 6.04 6.13 24.26
CA ARG A 281 6.09 7.43 24.94
C ARG A 281 5.90 7.29 26.46
N GLU A 282 5.05 6.37 26.90
CA GLU A 282 4.80 6.08 28.32
C GLU A 282 5.94 5.29 28.98
N MET A 283 6.60 4.40 28.24
CA MET A 283 7.69 3.57 28.75
C MET A 283 9.06 4.25 28.75
N THR A 284 9.20 5.44 28.17
CA THR A 284 10.50 6.10 28.00
C THR A 284 10.53 7.52 28.56
N ASN A 285 11.70 7.95 29.05
CA ASN A 285 11.92 9.28 29.58
C ASN A 285 11.99 10.34 28.45
N PRO A 286 11.12 11.37 28.41
CA PRO A 286 11.12 12.39 27.35
C PRO A 286 12.38 13.22 27.28
N ASN A 287 13.12 13.32 28.39
CA ASN A 287 14.36 14.08 28.44
C ASN A 287 15.57 13.31 27.89
N GLU A 288 15.41 12.00 27.63
CA GLU A 288 16.49 11.12 27.20
C GLU A 288 16.15 10.30 25.95
N THR A 289 14.88 10.26 25.55
CA THR A 289 14.42 9.49 24.39
C THR A 289 13.81 10.40 23.33
N LEU A 290 14.39 10.37 22.14
CA LEU A 290 13.82 10.96 20.94
C LEU A 290 12.87 9.95 20.29
N ILE A 291 11.61 10.33 20.12
CA ILE A 291 10.63 9.56 19.35
C ILE A 291 10.29 10.35 18.08
N ILE A 292 10.49 9.72 16.93
CA ILE A 292 10.12 10.25 15.61
C ILE A 292 8.98 9.41 15.09
N VAL A 293 7.92 10.05 14.59
CA VAL A 293 6.84 9.38 13.84
C VAL A 293 6.85 9.97 12.45
N THR A 294 6.96 9.12 11.44
CA THR A 294 6.97 9.52 10.03
C THR A 294 6.26 8.47 9.20
N ALA A 295 6.01 8.81 7.94
CA ALA A 295 5.79 7.84 6.89
C ALA A 295 7.03 7.81 5.99
N ASP A 296 7.14 6.75 5.22
CA ASP A 296 8.18 6.55 4.23
C ASP A 296 7.74 7.13 2.86
N HIS A 297 6.47 6.97 2.52
CA HIS A 297 5.72 7.67 1.48
C HIS A 297 4.23 7.83 1.85
N GLY A 298 3.40 8.25 0.90
CA GLY A 298 1.94 8.32 1.07
C GLY A 298 1.24 7.73 -0.15
N HIS A 299 -0.08 7.59 -0.08
CA HIS A 299 -0.90 7.12 -1.20
C HIS A 299 -1.61 8.25 -1.96
N SER A 300 -2.14 7.91 -3.14
CA SER A 300 -3.00 8.78 -3.95
C SER A 300 -4.43 8.90 -3.39
N PHE A 301 -4.52 9.04 -2.07
CA PHE A 301 -5.74 9.12 -1.28
C PHE A 301 -6.06 10.58 -0.93
N THR A 302 -7.32 10.99 -1.11
CA THR A 302 -7.79 12.35 -0.83
C THR A 302 -9.23 12.39 -0.32
N LEU A 303 -9.63 13.55 0.21
CA LEU A 303 -11.00 13.86 0.65
C LEU A 303 -11.58 14.98 -0.22
N PRO A 304 -12.29 14.67 -1.32
CA PRO A 304 -12.69 15.67 -2.32
C PRO A 304 -13.86 16.58 -1.88
N GLY A 305 -14.62 16.22 -0.83
CA GLY A 305 -15.63 17.09 -0.18
C GLY A 305 -17.09 16.84 -0.60
N TYR A 306 -18.10 17.51 -0.06
CA TYR A 306 -18.14 18.32 1.18
C TYR A 306 -18.88 17.51 2.27
N LEU A 307 -18.14 16.72 3.06
CA LEU A 307 -18.74 15.90 4.10
C LEU A 307 -19.22 16.75 5.28
N HIS A 308 -20.51 16.69 5.58
CA HIS A 308 -21.07 17.29 6.78
C HIS A 308 -20.57 16.55 8.05
N ALA A 309 -20.18 17.26 9.10
CA ALA A 309 -19.54 16.66 10.29
C ALA A 309 -20.33 15.52 10.94
N LYS A 310 -21.67 15.54 10.87
CA LYS A 310 -22.53 14.46 11.42
C LYS A 310 -22.60 13.20 10.56
N LYS A 311 -22.18 13.26 9.29
CA LYS A 311 -22.21 12.11 8.38
C LYS A 311 -20.95 11.28 8.55
N SER A 312 -21.06 9.97 8.36
CA SER A 312 -19.92 9.06 8.40
C SER A 312 -18.88 9.42 7.35
N ILE A 313 -17.60 9.26 7.67
CA ILE A 313 -16.52 9.43 6.70
C ILE A 313 -16.62 8.47 5.50
N PHE A 314 -17.36 7.37 5.64
CA PHE A 314 -17.62 6.42 4.56
C PHE A 314 -18.82 6.79 3.67
N GLU A 315 -19.52 7.89 3.95
CA GLU A 315 -20.64 8.35 3.12
C GLU A 315 -20.19 9.19 1.93
N SER A 316 -21.08 9.24 0.93
CA SER A 316 -20.98 10.18 -0.19
C SER A 316 -21.78 11.45 0.10
N SER A 317 -21.27 12.56 -0.43
CA SER A 317 -21.93 13.86 -0.41
C SER A 317 -22.62 14.11 -1.75
N ARG A 318 -23.86 14.59 -1.70
CA ARG A 318 -24.60 15.00 -2.90
C ARG A 318 -24.13 16.37 -3.32
N VAL A 319 -23.66 16.50 -4.56
CA VAL A 319 -23.22 17.75 -5.15
C VAL A 319 -24.12 18.08 -6.33
N VAL A 320 -24.68 19.29 -6.34
CA VAL A 320 -25.59 19.77 -7.39
C VAL A 320 -24.89 20.89 -8.14
N HIS A 321 -24.70 20.72 -9.44
CA HIS A 321 -24.10 21.72 -10.32
C HIS A 321 -25.10 22.17 -11.38
N ARG A 322 -25.08 23.46 -11.75
CA ARG A 322 -25.82 23.95 -12.91
C ARG A 322 -25.07 23.59 -14.20
N GLU A 323 -25.79 23.12 -15.20
CA GLU A 323 -25.21 22.81 -16.50
C GLU A 323 -25.08 24.08 -17.35
N GLY A 324 -23.93 24.75 -17.26
CA GLY A 324 -23.70 26.00 -17.99
C GLY A 324 -24.68 27.11 -17.58
N ASN A 325 -25.30 27.76 -18.58
CA ASN A 325 -26.28 28.84 -18.37
C ASN A 325 -27.75 28.34 -18.33
N THR A 326 -27.99 27.04 -18.24
CA THR A 326 -29.36 26.50 -18.14
C THR A 326 -29.87 26.51 -16.69
N ILE A 327 -31.18 26.30 -16.52
CA ILE A 327 -31.81 26.08 -15.19
C ILE A 327 -31.55 24.64 -14.71
N ASP A 328 -31.11 23.76 -15.60
CA ASP A 328 -30.94 22.35 -15.33
C ASP A 328 -29.77 22.11 -14.38
N THR A 329 -30.00 21.19 -13.44
CA THR A 329 -29.00 20.80 -12.44
C THR A 329 -28.63 19.34 -12.62
N VAL A 330 -27.32 19.08 -12.65
CA VAL A 330 -26.75 17.74 -12.59
C VAL A 330 -26.42 17.42 -11.15
N GLU A 331 -26.93 16.29 -10.65
CA GLU A 331 -26.58 15.75 -9.34
C GLU A 331 -25.48 14.70 -9.48
N ASN A 332 -24.40 14.85 -8.71
CA ASN A 332 -23.32 13.86 -8.61
C ASN A 332 -23.14 13.45 -7.14
N TRP A 333 -22.79 12.18 -6.93
CA TRP A 333 -22.43 11.67 -5.60
C TRP A 333 -20.92 11.56 -5.50
N LEU A 334 -20.35 12.36 -4.61
CA LEU A 334 -18.91 12.41 -4.39
C LEU A 334 -18.58 11.62 -3.11
N PRO A 335 -17.86 10.48 -3.20
CA PRO A 335 -17.42 9.78 -2.01
C PRO A 335 -16.48 10.66 -1.21
N THR A 336 -16.58 10.60 0.13
CA THR A 336 -15.67 11.37 0.98
C THR A 336 -14.25 10.82 0.95
N LEU A 337 -14.10 9.50 0.83
CA LEU A 337 -12.81 8.84 0.70
C LEU A 337 -12.59 8.49 -0.77
N PHE A 338 -11.54 9.03 -1.37
CA PHE A 338 -11.26 8.82 -2.79
C PHE A 338 -9.80 8.44 -3.03
N PHE A 339 -9.59 7.35 -3.75
CA PHE A 339 -8.29 6.95 -4.27
C PHE A 339 -8.23 7.23 -5.76
N ALA A 340 -7.17 7.88 -6.22
CA ALA A 340 -6.95 8.09 -7.65
C ALA A 340 -6.47 6.82 -8.36
N VAL A 341 -5.91 5.86 -7.62
CA VAL A 341 -5.44 4.56 -8.15
C VAL A 341 -5.85 3.42 -7.21
N GLY A 342 -5.96 2.21 -7.75
CA GLY A 342 -6.25 1.01 -6.97
C GLY A 342 -7.50 0.27 -7.44
N PRO A 343 -7.79 -0.88 -6.82
CA PRO A 343 -8.87 -1.78 -7.24
C PRO A 343 -10.27 -1.22 -6.93
N GLY A 344 -10.38 -0.10 -6.22
CA GLY A 344 -11.64 0.57 -5.92
C GLY A 344 -12.34 1.19 -7.14
N TYR A 345 -11.65 1.34 -8.28
CA TYR A 345 -12.27 1.86 -9.50
C TYR A 345 -13.32 0.90 -10.05
N ARG A 346 -14.57 1.39 -10.14
CA ARG A 346 -15.71 0.68 -10.75
C ARG A 346 -16.33 1.50 -11.87
N ASN A 347 -15.57 1.73 -12.95
CA ASN A 347 -16.04 2.39 -14.18
C ASN A 347 -16.53 3.86 -14.05
N GLY A 348 -16.02 4.61 -13.06
CA GLY A 348 -16.20 6.07 -12.94
C GLY A 348 -17.30 6.50 -11.96
N PHE A 349 -17.44 7.82 -11.73
CA PHE A 349 -18.40 8.43 -10.79
C PHE A 349 -19.86 8.43 -11.32
N LYS A 350 -20.40 7.27 -11.69
CA LYS A 350 -21.81 7.01 -11.97
C LYS A 350 -22.05 5.55 -11.56
N GLU A 351 -22.96 5.15 -10.67
CA GLU A 351 -24.25 5.66 -10.21
C GLU A 351 -24.47 5.32 -8.73
N HIS A 352 -25.44 5.96 -8.11
CA HIS A 352 -25.99 5.60 -6.80
C HIS A 352 -26.58 4.19 -6.84
N PRO A 353 -26.45 3.33 -5.80
CA PRO A 353 -27.19 2.08 -5.76
C PRO A 353 -28.65 2.41 -5.46
N SER A 354 -29.47 2.49 -6.50
CA SER A 354 -30.91 2.30 -6.35
C SER A 354 -31.33 1.22 -7.33
N ASN A 355 -31.70 0.08 -6.75
CA ASN A 355 -32.26 -1.11 -7.38
C ASN A 355 -31.16 -1.91 -8.12
N ALA A 356 -30.72 -3.06 -7.60
CA ALA A 356 -31.40 -4.32 -7.89
C ALA A 356 -31.91 -4.34 -9.34
N GLU A 357 -31.29 -5.19 -10.17
CA GLU A 357 -31.59 -5.40 -11.59
C GLU A 357 -30.89 -4.43 -12.57
N ILE A 358 -29.74 -4.85 -13.10
CA ILE A 358 -29.38 -4.95 -14.53
C ILE A 358 -27.87 -5.30 -14.60
N GLU A 359 -27.52 -6.48 -14.08
CA GLU A 359 -26.31 -7.21 -14.56
C GLU A 359 -26.62 -8.71 -14.71
N ILE A 360 -27.92 -9.01 -14.88
CA ILE A 360 -28.41 -10.31 -15.28
C ILE A 360 -28.56 -10.37 -16.82
N LEU A 361 -28.53 -9.25 -17.54
CA LEU A 361 -28.86 -9.24 -18.97
C LEU A 361 -27.69 -9.59 -19.92
N GLU A 362 -26.42 -9.47 -19.53
CA GLU A 362 -25.32 -9.95 -20.41
C GLU A 362 -25.08 -11.46 -20.29
N THR A 363 -25.36 -12.06 -19.13
CA THR A 363 -25.25 -13.51 -18.95
C THR A 363 -26.45 -14.25 -19.56
N PHE A 364 -27.64 -13.63 -19.60
CA PHE A 364 -28.81 -14.19 -20.27
C PHE A 364 -28.81 -13.99 -21.78
N GLY A 365 -28.19 -12.93 -22.31
CA GLY A 365 -27.99 -12.73 -23.75
C GLY A 365 -27.16 -13.84 -24.39
N LEU A 366 -26.03 -14.21 -23.79
CA LEU A 366 -25.22 -15.34 -24.30
C LEU A 366 -25.91 -16.69 -24.09
N LYS A 367 -26.63 -16.91 -22.98
CA LYS A 367 -27.34 -18.18 -22.76
C LYS A 367 -28.52 -18.36 -23.72
N ALA A 368 -29.27 -17.31 -24.06
CA ALA A 368 -30.36 -17.39 -25.03
C ALA A 368 -29.85 -17.69 -26.45
N VAL A 369 -28.74 -17.05 -26.88
CA VAL A 369 -28.13 -17.32 -28.19
C VAL A 369 -27.58 -18.76 -28.25
N VAL A 370 -26.93 -19.25 -27.19
CA VAL A 370 -26.43 -20.63 -27.13
C VAL A 370 -27.58 -21.64 -27.10
N VAL A 371 -28.65 -21.39 -26.35
CA VAL A 371 -29.83 -22.28 -26.30
C VAL A 371 -30.55 -22.31 -27.64
N VAL A 372 -30.74 -21.16 -28.31
CA VAL A 372 -31.34 -21.11 -29.65
C VAL A 372 -30.46 -21.84 -30.67
N ALA A 373 -29.14 -21.67 -30.63
CA ALA A 373 -28.22 -22.39 -31.50
C ALA A 373 -28.26 -23.92 -31.30
N ILE A 374 -28.31 -24.37 -30.03
CA ILE A 374 -28.43 -25.81 -29.72
C ILE A 374 -29.78 -26.36 -30.17
N VAL A 375 -30.89 -25.64 -29.95
CA VAL A 375 -32.21 -26.07 -30.40
C VAL A 375 -32.28 -26.13 -31.93
N CYS A 376 -31.71 -25.15 -32.65
CA CYS A 376 -31.62 -25.19 -34.10
C CYS A 376 -30.75 -26.36 -34.61
N MET A 377 -29.63 -26.67 -33.96
CA MET A 377 -28.82 -27.85 -34.29
C MET A 377 -29.57 -29.16 -34.06
N VAL A 378 -30.28 -29.29 -32.93
CA VAL A 378 -31.07 -30.50 -32.63
C VAL A 378 -32.20 -30.67 -33.65
N ILE A 379 -32.91 -29.59 -34.01
CA ILE A 379 -33.95 -29.63 -35.05
C ILE A 379 -33.36 -30.02 -36.41
N ALA A 380 -32.18 -29.50 -36.77
CA ALA A 380 -31.52 -29.86 -38.02
C ALA A 380 -31.09 -31.34 -38.06
N VAL A 381 -30.55 -31.87 -36.95
CA VAL A 381 -30.19 -33.29 -36.83
C VAL A 381 -31.41 -34.19 -36.88
N ILE A 382 -32.49 -33.83 -36.19
CA ILE A 382 -33.77 -34.56 -36.25
C ILE A 382 -34.33 -34.54 -37.68
N SER A 383 -34.29 -33.39 -38.36
CA SER A 383 -34.76 -33.26 -39.74
C SER A 383 -33.95 -34.13 -40.71
N LEU A 384 -32.62 -34.20 -40.53
CA LEU A 384 -31.74 -35.09 -41.30
C LEU A 384 -32.03 -36.57 -41.02
N LEU A 385 -32.26 -36.95 -39.77
CA LEU A 385 -32.61 -38.33 -39.39
C LEU A 385 -33.98 -38.74 -39.96
N VAL A 386 -34.97 -37.85 -39.91
CA VAL A 386 -36.30 -38.08 -40.52
C VAL A 386 -36.19 -38.19 -42.04
N ALA A 387 -35.39 -37.33 -42.68
CA ALA A 387 -35.14 -37.42 -44.13
C ALA A 387 -34.43 -38.73 -44.51
N SER A 388 -33.44 -39.18 -43.73
CA SER A 388 -32.80 -40.48 -43.94
C SER A 388 -33.76 -41.65 -43.72
N PHE A 389 -34.64 -41.59 -42.72
CA PHE A 389 -35.64 -42.63 -42.45
C PHE A 389 -36.69 -42.71 -43.58
N LEU A 390 -37.17 -41.56 -44.06
CA LEU A 390 -38.09 -41.48 -45.21
C LEU A 390 -37.41 -41.94 -46.51
N ALA A 391 -36.14 -41.58 -46.74
CA ALA A 391 -35.38 -42.07 -47.89
C ALA A 391 -35.17 -43.59 -47.83
N SER A 392 -34.91 -44.17 -46.65
CA SER A 392 -34.79 -45.62 -46.47
C SER A 392 -36.15 -46.34 -46.65
N SER A 393 -37.25 -45.73 -46.22
CA SER A 393 -38.61 -46.24 -46.43
C SER A 393 -39.02 -46.22 -47.91
N LEU A 394 -38.73 -45.14 -48.63
CA LEU A 394 -38.97 -45.02 -50.08
C LEU A 394 -38.06 -45.96 -50.89
N TYR A 395 -36.80 -46.16 -50.46
CA TYR A 395 -35.90 -47.13 -51.08
C TYR A 395 -36.36 -48.58 -50.85
N SER A 396 -37.00 -48.87 -49.72
CA SER A 396 -37.60 -50.18 -49.43
C SER A 396 -38.89 -50.45 -50.22
N GLN A 397 -39.69 -49.41 -50.53
CA GLN A 397 -40.94 -49.57 -51.29
C GLN A 397 -40.73 -49.70 -52.81
N ASN A 398 -39.58 -49.29 -53.34
CA ASN A 398 -39.28 -49.38 -54.77
C ASN A 398 -38.64 -50.71 -55.22
N LYS A 399 -38.55 -51.71 -54.34
CA LYS A 399 -38.01 -53.04 -54.68
C LYS A 399 -39.07 -54.10 -55.01
N ASP A 400 -40.33 -53.85 -54.67
CA ASP A 400 -41.44 -54.77 -54.90
C ASP A 400 -42.51 -54.15 -55.81
N SER A 401 -42.21 -54.02 -57.11
CA SER A 401 -43.27 -53.98 -58.13
C SER A 401 -42.72 -54.23 -59.53
N SER A 402 -43.08 -55.39 -60.07
CA SER A 402 -43.13 -55.72 -61.50
C SER A 402 -44.44 -56.53 -61.71
N PRO A 403 -45.02 -56.60 -62.92
CA PRO A 403 -46.28 -55.90 -63.24
C PRO A 403 -47.50 -56.82 -63.48
N GLN A 404 -48.63 -56.17 -63.82
CA GLN A 404 -49.91 -56.67 -64.41
C GLN A 404 -51.06 -56.90 -63.42
N SER A 405 -52.34 -56.59 -63.67
CA SER A 405 -53.09 -55.94 -64.77
C SER A 405 -54.58 -55.92 -64.38
N GLU A 406 -55.36 -54.93 -64.88
CA GLU A 406 -56.84 -54.92 -65.05
C GLU A 406 -57.71 -54.94 -63.77
N GLN A 407 -58.89 -54.33 -63.64
CA GLN A 407 -59.75 -53.49 -64.48
C GLN A 407 -60.88 -52.91 -63.58
N MET A 408 -61.49 -51.81 -64.05
CA MET A 408 -62.89 -51.34 -63.85
C MET A 408 -63.42 -50.87 -62.48
N HIS A 409 -63.61 -49.53 -62.41
CA HIS A 409 -64.85 -48.78 -62.13
C HIS A 409 -65.98 -49.47 -61.31
N ASP A 410 -66.44 -48.83 -60.22
CA ASP A 410 -67.61 -47.93 -60.26
C ASP A 410 -67.80 -47.10 -58.96
N TYR A 411 -68.51 -45.99 -59.09
CA TYR A 411 -68.86 -44.96 -58.09
C TYR A 411 -70.01 -45.38 -57.15
N SER A 412 -70.07 -44.84 -55.92
CA SER A 412 -71.10 -43.86 -55.48
C SER A 412 -71.32 -43.77 -53.95
N PHE A 413 -71.45 -42.51 -53.49
CA PHE A 413 -72.39 -41.90 -52.52
C PHE A 413 -72.63 -42.60 -51.17
N ASP A 414 -72.20 -42.00 -50.05
CA ASP A 414 -72.81 -40.89 -49.27
C ASP A 414 -73.88 -41.38 -48.27
N ASP A 415 -73.76 -40.87 -47.06
CA ASP A 415 -74.80 -40.34 -46.15
C ASP A 415 -74.25 -40.38 -44.71
N GLU A 416 -73.90 -39.22 -44.14
CA GLU A 416 -74.80 -38.35 -43.36
C GLU A 416 -75.48 -39.04 -42.17
N PHE A 417 -75.30 -38.49 -40.97
CA PHE A 417 -76.42 -38.23 -40.05
C PHE A 417 -75.97 -37.22 -38.96
N GLN A 418 -76.64 -36.06 -39.00
CA GLN A 418 -77.19 -35.22 -37.93
C GLN A 418 -76.43 -34.98 -36.62
#